data_AF-A0A7Y3XUV0-F1
#
_entry.id   AF-A0A7Y3XUV0-F1
#
_cell.length_a   1.000
_cell.length_b   1.000
_cell.length_c   1.000
_cell.angle_alpha   90.00
_cell.angle_beta   90.00
_cell.angle_gamma   90.00
#
_symmetry.space_group_name_H-M   'P 1'
#
loop_
_entity.id
_entity.type
_entity.pdbx_description
1 polymer ?
#
loop_
_entity_poly.entity_id
_entity_poly.type
_entity_poly.pdbx_seq_one_letter_code
_entity_poly.pdbx_strand_id
1 'polypeptide(L)'
;MIKLSYPLLIIALVFTSFYCKAQEDDSDTKEKRKKIKSTTEKITPYELGKPSGERKTVTTFNENGDETEVVKYTKEGTIKSKTTYKYNSKGKITEMIKTDGKNAVLEKEISTYNDKGKLVEEKKYKGNSLIEHIIYTYNEAGRKISEITKDAKGNVTNKAEFKYNAEGYKSERTEYDPKGKIKEKRTFEYKYR
;
A
#
# COMPACT_ATOMS: atom_id res chain seq x y z
N MET A 1 -13.54 -19.40 -40.78
CA MET A 1 -13.24 -18.04 -40.28
C MET A 1 -13.18 -18.08 -38.76
N ILE A 2 -11.97 -18.21 -38.20
CA ILE A 2 -11.75 -18.29 -36.75
C ILE A 2 -11.40 -16.89 -36.28
N LYS A 3 -12.30 -16.23 -35.54
CA LYS A 3 -12.01 -14.96 -34.87
C LYS A 3 -11.22 -15.28 -33.60
N LEU A 4 -9.90 -15.13 -33.63
CA LEU A 4 -9.10 -15.00 -32.41
C LEU A 4 -9.43 -13.67 -31.75
N SER A 5 -10.18 -13.71 -30.65
CA SER A 5 -10.35 -12.57 -29.75
C SER A 5 -9.22 -12.61 -28.72
N TYR A 6 -8.25 -11.72 -28.86
CA TYR A 6 -7.28 -11.45 -27.80
C TYR A 6 -7.99 -10.63 -26.71
N PRO A 7 -7.94 -11.02 -25.42
CA PRO A 7 -8.29 -10.07 -24.38
C PRO A 7 -7.17 -9.04 -24.28
N LEU A 8 -7.56 -7.76 -24.35
CA LEU A 8 -6.74 -6.62 -23.98
C LEU A 8 -6.13 -6.90 -22.60
N LEU A 9 -4.82 -7.13 -22.56
CA LEU A 9 -4.04 -7.15 -21.34
C LEU A 9 -4.07 -5.72 -20.79
N ILE A 10 -5.04 -5.40 -19.94
CA ILE A 10 -5.01 -4.18 -19.14
C ILE A 10 -3.81 -4.35 -18.21
N ILE A 11 -2.68 -3.78 -18.60
CA ILE A 11 -1.55 -3.51 -17.70
C ILE A 11 -2.06 -2.41 -16.76
N ALA A 12 -2.82 -2.83 -15.75
CA ALA A 12 -3.02 -2.04 -14.57
C ALA A 12 -1.65 -1.96 -13.92
N LEU A 13 -0.99 -0.81 -14.10
CA LEU A 13 0.20 -0.42 -13.36
C LEU A 13 -0.26 -0.20 -11.91
N VAL A 14 -0.48 -1.31 -11.20
CA VAL A 14 -0.78 -1.28 -9.77
C VAL A 14 0.56 -0.96 -9.11
N PHE A 15 0.82 0.32 -8.89
CA PHE A 15 1.60 0.72 -7.73
C PHE A 15 0.82 0.23 -6.52
N THR A 16 1.02 -1.05 -6.15
CA THR A 16 0.54 -1.56 -4.88
C THR A 16 1.31 -0.78 -3.84
N SER A 17 0.69 0.24 -3.27
CA SER A 17 1.10 0.68 -1.95
C SER A 17 1.09 -0.56 -1.05
N PHE A 18 2.06 -0.66 -0.14
CA PHE A 18 2.18 -1.77 0.81
C PHE A 18 0.88 -2.06 1.57
N TYR A 19 0.01 -1.05 1.63
CA TYR A 19 -1.39 -1.11 2.04
C TYR A 19 -2.18 -2.32 1.50
N CYS A 20 -1.89 -2.80 0.28
CA CYS A 20 -2.62 -3.94 -0.30
C CYS A 20 -2.29 -5.29 0.38
N LYS A 21 -1.06 -5.48 0.89
CA LYS A 21 -0.68 -6.77 1.51
C LYS A 21 -1.19 -6.95 2.93
N ALA A 22 -1.34 -5.88 3.71
CA ALA A 22 -1.77 -5.97 5.11
C ALA A 22 -3.28 -6.17 5.27
N GLN A 23 -4.07 -6.02 4.20
CA GLN A 23 -5.54 -5.97 4.26
C GLN A 23 -6.25 -7.21 3.69
N GLU A 24 -5.50 -8.19 3.15
CA GLU A 24 -6.04 -9.40 2.51
C GLU A 24 -5.87 -10.70 3.33
N ASP A 25 -5.27 -10.66 4.53
CA ASP A 25 -5.14 -11.86 5.35
C ASP A 25 -6.52 -12.30 5.88
N ASP A 26 -6.92 -13.53 5.54
CA ASP A 26 -8.12 -14.15 6.11
C ASP A 26 -7.96 -14.41 7.62
N SER A 27 -9.09 -14.34 8.33
CA SER A 27 -9.21 -14.45 9.79
C SER A 27 -8.50 -15.69 10.37
N ASP A 28 -8.62 -16.86 9.73
CA ASP A 28 -7.97 -18.10 10.19
C ASP A 28 -6.44 -18.02 10.13
N THR A 29 -5.91 -17.38 9.09
CA THR A 29 -4.46 -17.17 8.94
C THR A 29 -3.93 -16.26 10.04
N LYS A 30 -4.68 -15.21 10.38
CA LYS A 30 -4.30 -14.27 11.43
C LYS A 30 -4.33 -14.92 12.83
N GLU A 31 -5.34 -15.74 13.12
CA GLU A 31 -5.41 -16.48 14.40
C GLU A 31 -4.23 -17.44 14.59
N LYS A 32 -3.79 -18.11 13.51
CA LYS A 32 -2.60 -18.96 13.56
C LYS A 32 -1.33 -18.17 13.87
N ARG A 33 -1.18 -16.96 13.32
CA ARG A 33 0.00 -16.09 13.55
C ARG A 33 0.12 -15.58 14.97
N LYS A 34 -0.98 -15.41 15.71
CA LYS A 34 -0.94 -15.02 17.14
C LYS A 34 -0.12 -15.97 18.01
N LYS A 35 0.02 -17.23 17.59
CA LYS A 35 0.81 -18.27 18.29
C LYS A 35 2.25 -18.37 17.79
N ILE A 36 2.64 -17.57 16.80
CA ILE A 36 3.92 -17.67 16.10
C ILE A 36 4.69 -16.37 16.31
N LYS A 37 5.82 -16.44 17.01
CA LYS A 37 6.71 -15.28 17.20
C LYS A 37 7.36 -14.85 15.88
N SER A 38 7.79 -15.82 15.07
CA SER A 38 8.43 -15.54 13.78
C SER A 38 8.37 -16.73 12.83
N THR A 39 8.38 -16.46 11.53
CA THR A 39 8.59 -17.46 10.46
C THR A 39 9.91 -17.22 9.75
N THR A 40 10.50 -18.29 9.20
CA THR A 40 11.64 -18.21 8.30
C THR A 40 11.26 -18.89 6.99
N GLU A 41 11.23 -18.12 5.90
CA GLU A 41 11.05 -18.61 4.55
C GLU A 41 12.41 -18.72 3.85
N LYS A 42 12.66 -19.86 3.20
CA LYS A 42 13.86 -20.11 2.39
C LYS A 42 13.43 -20.46 0.98
N ILE A 43 13.90 -19.70 0.01
CA ILE A 43 13.61 -19.89 -1.41
C ILE A 43 14.91 -20.21 -2.12
N THR A 44 14.99 -21.39 -2.73
CA THR A 44 16.10 -21.82 -3.58
C THR A 44 15.68 -21.69 -5.04
N PRO A 45 15.97 -20.57 -5.73
CA PRO A 45 15.68 -20.45 -7.15
C PRO A 45 16.47 -21.48 -7.96
N TYR A 46 15.88 -22.01 -9.04
CA TYR A 46 16.56 -22.88 -9.99
C TYR A 46 16.72 -22.14 -11.32
N GLU A 47 17.95 -22.06 -11.82
CA GLU A 47 18.29 -21.47 -13.12
C GLU A 47 18.90 -22.57 -13.99
N LEU A 48 18.33 -22.79 -15.19
CA LEU A 48 18.75 -23.88 -16.08
C LEU A 48 18.81 -25.26 -15.39
N GLY A 49 17.83 -25.53 -14.52
CA GLY A 49 17.72 -26.80 -13.79
C GLY A 49 18.70 -26.98 -12.62
N LYS A 50 19.48 -25.95 -12.27
CA LYS A 50 20.43 -26.00 -11.14
C LYS A 50 20.05 -24.99 -10.05
N PRO A 51 20.24 -25.32 -8.77
CA PRO A 51 19.99 -24.38 -7.68
C PRO A 51 20.93 -23.17 -7.79
N SER A 52 20.37 -21.96 -7.67
CA SER A 52 21.03 -20.66 -7.82
C SER A 52 21.07 -19.91 -6.49
N GLY A 53 21.58 -20.58 -5.45
CA GLY A 53 21.68 -20.08 -4.08
C GLY A 53 20.37 -20.11 -3.30
N GLU A 54 20.38 -19.58 -2.08
CA GLU A 54 19.22 -19.52 -1.18
C GLU A 54 18.90 -18.05 -0.86
N ARG A 55 17.61 -17.70 -0.88
CA ARG A 55 17.11 -16.41 -0.37
C ARG A 55 16.36 -16.70 0.92
N LYS A 56 16.73 -16.01 1.99
CA LYS A 56 16.07 -16.14 3.30
C LYS A 56 15.27 -14.87 3.62
N THR A 57 14.07 -15.06 4.13
CA THR A 57 13.24 -14.01 4.73
C THR A 57 12.84 -14.44 6.13
N VAL A 58 12.96 -13.55 7.11
CA VAL A 58 12.46 -13.76 8.47
C VAL A 58 11.37 -12.73 8.73
N THR A 59 10.19 -13.18 9.15
CA THR A 59 9.07 -12.30 9.53
C THR A 59 8.77 -12.50 11.00
N THR A 60 8.66 -11.42 11.76
CA THR A 60 8.33 -11.41 13.20
C THR A 60 6.94 -10.84 13.38
N PHE A 61 6.18 -11.38 14.33
CA PHE A 61 4.79 -10.98 14.62
C PHE A 61 4.63 -10.49 16.06
N ASN A 62 3.65 -9.62 16.29
CA ASN A 62 3.17 -9.27 17.62
C ASN A 62 2.17 -10.33 18.15
N GLU A 63 1.70 -10.16 19.38
CA GLU A 63 0.69 -11.03 20.01
C GLU A 63 -0.67 -11.03 19.29
N ASN A 64 -0.97 -9.99 18.52
CA ASN A 64 -2.16 -9.90 17.68
C ASN A 64 -2.00 -10.61 16.32
N GLY A 65 -0.82 -11.18 16.05
CA GLY A 65 -0.47 -11.84 14.79
C GLY A 65 -0.14 -10.88 13.65
N ASP A 66 0.01 -9.58 13.93
CA ASP A 66 0.43 -8.59 12.93
C ASP A 66 1.95 -8.62 12.74
N GLU A 67 2.41 -8.47 11.50
CA GLU A 67 3.84 -8.40 11.16
C GLU A 67 4.47 -7.14 11.77
N THR A 68 5.48 -7.29 12.62
CA THR A 68 6.22 -6.14 13.18
C THR A 68 7.54 -5.90 12.47
N GLU A 69 8.13 -6.95 11.89
CA GLU A 69 9.43 -6.88 11.23
C GLU A 69 9.56 -7.92 10.11
N VAL A 70 10.16 -7.53 8.99
CA VAL A 70 10.55 -8.41 7.88
C VAL A 70 12.01 -8.17 7.52
N VAL A 71 12.86 -9.17 7.70
CA VAL A 71 14.29 -9.12 7.34
C VAL A 71 14.54 -10.02 6.14
N LYS A 72 15.08 -9.44 5.07
CA LYS A 72 15.48 -10.15 3.86
C LYS A 72 16.99 -10.25 3.82
N TYR A 73 17.50 -11.43 3.47
CA TYR A 73 18.94 -11.70 3.38
C TYR A 73 19.39 -11.85 1.92
N THR A 74 20.67 -11.58 1.67
CA THR A 74 21.35 -11.90 0.41
C THR A 74 21.66 -13.40 0.34
N LYS A 75 22.18 -13.88 -0.80
CA LYS A 75 22.58 -15.30 -0.96
C LYS A 75 23.76 -15.67 -0.04
N GLU A 76 24.54 -14.67 0.35
CA GLU A 76 25.71 -14.76 1.22
C GLU A 76 25.31 -14.67 2.71
N GLY A 77 24.01 -14.59 3.03
CA GLY A 77 23.51 -14.56 4.40
C GLY A 77 23.60 -13.19 5.09
N THR A 78 24.01 -12.14 4.39
CA THR A 78 24.01 -10.76 4.94
C THR A 78 22.62 -10.12 4.83
N ILE A 79 22.30 -9.14 5.69
CA ILE A 79 21.00 -8.45 5.60
C ILE A 79 20.97 -7.61 4.33
N LYS A 80 19.99 -7.88 3.47
CA LYS A 80 19.69 -7.06 2.28
C LYS A 80 18.82 -5.87 2.63
N SER A 81 17.77 -6.10 3.42
CA SER A 81 16.85 -5.05 3.87
C SER A 81 16.08 -5.49 5.10
N LYS A 82 15.71 -4.52 5.92
CA LYS A 82 14.82 -4.71 7.07
C LYS A 82 13.63 -3.77 6.93
N THR A 83 12.42 -4.26 7.15
CA THR A 83 11.21 -3.45 7.18
C THR A 83 10.54 -3.62 8.53
N THR A 84 10.17 -2.52 9.19
CA THR A 84 9.47 -2.52 10.48
C THR A 84 8.14 -1.82 10.38
N TYR A 85 7.16 -2.27 11.17
CA TYR A 85 5.80 -1.76 11.19
C TYR A 85 5.37 -1.37 12.61
N LYS A 86 4.66 -0.26 12.73
CA LYS A 86 3.95 0.14 13.96
C LYS A 86 2.46 0.22 13.69
N TYR A 87 1.67 -0.08 14.72
CA TYR A 87 0.22 -0.16 14.65
C TYR A 87 -0.42 0.71 15.72
N ASN A 88 -1.61 1.25 15.42
CA ASN A 88 -2.48 1.81 16.45
C ASN A 88 -3.26 0.70 17.18
N SER A 89 -4.03 1.09 18.21
CA SER A 89 -4.87 0.17 19.01
C SER A 89 -5.96 -0.55 18.21
N LYS A 90 -6.27 -0.10 16.99
CA LYS A 90 -7.22 -0.73 16.06
C LYS A 90 -6.54 -1.66 15.06
N GLY A 91 -5.24 -1.97 15.26
CA GLY A 91 -4.46 -2.85 14.40
C GLY A 91 -4.16 -2.26 13.02
N LYS A 92 -4.19 -0.93 12.84
CA LYS A 92 -3.84 -0.28 11.56
C LYS A 92 -2.42 0.24 11.59
N ILE A 93 -1.69 0.04 10.49
CA ILE A 93 -0.31 0.51 10.34
C ILE A 93 -0.29 2.04 10.42
N THR A 94 0.49 2.59 11.36
CA THR A 94 0.74 4.03 11.52
C THR A 94 2.12 4.44 11.04
N GLU A 95 3.07 3.50 10.99
CA GLU A 95 4.41 3.74 10.48
C GLU A 95 4.96 2.48 9.82
N MET A 96 5.59 2.65 8.66
CA MET A 96 6.44 1.66 8.01
C MET A 96 7.81 2.28 7.75
N ILE A 97 8.88 1.58 8.09
CA ILE A 97 10.25 1.99 7.80
C ILE A 97 10.97 0.83 7.15
N LYS A 98 11.63 1.09 6.03
CA LYS A 98 12.51 0.13 5.35
C LYS A 98 13.93 0.66 5.33
N THR A 99 14.86 -0.15 5.81
CA THR A 99 16.29 0.13 5.79
C THR A 99 17.06 -0.87 4.94
N ASP A 100 18.26 -0.49 4.52
CA ASP A 100 19.24 -1.43 3.95
C ASP A 100 19.93 -2.26 5.05
N GLY A 101 20.89 -3.10 4.65
CA GLY A 101 21.72 -3.91 5.57
C GLY A 101 22.67 -3.13 6.48
N LYS A 102 22.84 -1.82 6.24
CA LYS A 102 23.64 -0.89 7.05
C LYS A 102 22.75 0.03 7.90
N ASN A 103 21.45 -0.26 7.98
CA ASN A 103 20.42 0.52 8.67
C ASN A 103 20.17 1.93 8.09
N ALA A 104 20.60 2.21 6.87
CA ALA A 104 20.21 3.45 6.20
C ALA A 104 18.74 3.36 5.77
N VAL A 105 17.95 4.39 6.10
CA VAL A 105 16.53 4.46 5.70
C VAL A 105 16.46 4.58 4.18
N LEU A 106 15.69 3.69 3.55
CA LEU A 106 15.41 3.68 2.12
C LEU A 106 14.04 4.28 1.84
N GLU A 107 13.04 3.85 2.62
CA GLU A 107 11.64 4.27 2.50
C GLU A 107 11.06 4.42 3.90
N LYS A 108 10.21 5.42 4.09
CA LYS A 108 9.39 5.57 5.29
C LYS A 108 7.99 6.03 4.90
N GLU A 109 6.98 5.50 5.57
CA GLU A 109 5.59 5.90 5.42
C GLU A 109 4.99 6.16 6.80
N ILE A 110 4.24 7.25 6.94
CA ILE A 110 3.48 7.58 8.14
C ILE A 110 2.01 7.73 7.75
N SER A 111 1.12 7.08 8.48
CA SER A 111 -0.31 7.03 8.19
C SER A 111 -1.12 7.49 9.40
N THR A 112 -1.99 8.48 9.22
CA THR A 112 -2.87 9.02 10.26
C THR A 112 -4.32 8.63 9.97
N TYR A 113 -5.06 8.24 11.00
CA TYR A 113 -6.46 7.80 10.88
C TYR A 113 -7.38 8.65 11.75
N ASN A 114 -8.62 8.81 11.32
CA ASN A 114 -9.67 9.38 12.17
C ASN A 114 -10.27 8.31 13.11
N ASP A 115 -11.19 8.74 13.98
CA ASP A 115 -11.85 7.87 14.97
C ASP A 115 -12.71 6.77 14.34
N LYS A 116 -13.19 6.98 13.12
CA LYS A 116 -13.88 5.93 12.33
C LYS A 116 -12.89 4.96 11.66
N GLY A 117 -11.59 5.11 11.91
CA GLY A 117 -10.53 4.29 11.36
C GLY A 117 -10.25 4.53 9.87
N LYS A 118 -10.70 5.64 9.29
CA LYS A 118 -10.39 5.98 7.89
C LYS A 118 -9.05 6.72 7.83
N LEU A 119 -8.21 6.39 6.85
CA LEU A 119 -6.93 7.06 6.60
C LEU A 119 -7.22 8.51 6.20
N VAL A 120 -6.68 9.49 6.92
CA VAL A 120 -6.89 10.93 6.64
C VAL A 120 -5.63 11.64 6.16
N GLU A 121 -4.46 11.06 6.44
CA GLU A 121 -3.17 11.60 6.02
C GLU A 121 -2.18 10.47 5.77
N GLU A 122 -1.37 10.61 4.73
CA GLU A 122 -0.25 9.72 4.43
C GLU A 122 0.97 10.57 4.05
N LYS A 123 2.13 10.29 4.65
CA LYS A 123 3.40 10.92 4.30
C LYS A 123 4.39 9.85 3.86
N LYS A 124 4.93 9.97 2.65
CA LYS A 124 5.92 9.04 2.09
C LYS A 124 7.27 9.72 1.94
N TYR A 125 8.31 8.99 2.32
CA TYR A 125 9.68 9.47 2.32
C TYR A 125 10.56 8.50 1.54
N LYS A 126 11.51 9.07 0.79
CA LYS A 126 12.66 8.34 0.23
C LYS A 126 13.88 8.73 1.05
N GLY A 127 14.41 7.78 1.81
CA GLY A 127 15.29 8.08 2.93
C GLY A 127 14.61 9.02 3.92
N ASN A 128 15.23 10.16 4.20
CA ASN A 128 14.67 11.18 5.09
C ASN A 128 13.92 12.30 4.34
N SER A 129 13.85 12.24 3.00
CA SER A 129 13.22 13.26 2.18
C SER A 129 11.76 12.94 1.95
N LEU A 130 10.85 13.84 2.37
CA LEU A 130 9.43 13.76 2.05
C LEU A 130 9.25 13.85 0.53
N ILE A 131 8.57 12.88 -0.08
CA ILE A 131 8.29 12.85 -1.52
C ILE A 131 6.81 13.04 -1.83
N GLU A 132 5.92 12.60 -0.94
CA GLU A 132 4.48 12.79 -1.08
C GLU A 132 3.84 13.02 0.28
N HIS A 133 2.92 13.99 0.34
CA HIS A 133 2.02 14.18 1.45
C HIS A 133 0.58 14.18 0.93
N ILE A 134 -0.19 13.17 1.28
CA ILE A 134 -1.54 12.95 0.78
C ILE A 134 -2.54 13.16 1.91
N ILE A 135 -3.58 13.94 1.64
CA ILE A 135 -4.67 14.23 2.58
C ILE A 135 -5.97 13.70 1.97
N TYR A 136 -6.75 12.98 2.78
CA TYR A 136 -8.01 12.38 2.37
C TYR A 136 -9.17 12.98 3.17
N THR A 137 -10.28 13.26 2.49
CA THR A 137 -11.53 13.69 3.14
C THR A 137 -12.68 12.77 2.77
N TYR A 138 -13.66 12.68 3.67
CA TYR A 138 -14.76 11.74 3.59
C TYR A 138 -16.07 12.45 3.89
N ASN A 139 -17.16 11.98 3.28
CA ASN A 139 -18.51 12.39 3.68
C ASN A 139 -18.97 11.64 4.95
N GLU A 140 -20.16 11.97 5.44
CA GLU A 140 -20.74 11.38 6.67
C GLU A 140 -20.93 9.86 6.56
N ALA A 141 -21.29 9.38 5.36
CA ALA A 141 -21.39 7.96 5.03
C ALA A 141 -20.02 7.24 4.95
N GLY A 142 -18.91 7.95 5.19
CA GLY A 142 -17.56 7.39 5.21
C GLY A 142 -16.98 7.06 3.83
N ARG A 143 -17.53 7.65 2.76
CA ARG A 143 -17.02 7.55 1.38
C ARG A 143 -16.03 8.68 1.12
N LYS A 144 -14.90 8.38 0.46
CA LYS A 144 -13.84 9.37 0.16
C LYS A 144 -14.35 10.37 -0.87
N ILE A 145 -14.36 11.66 -0.53
CA ILE A 145 -14.84 12.73 -1.43
C ILE A 145 -13.72 13.60 -2.00
N SER A 146 -12.53 13.61 -1.37
CA SER A 146 -11.36 14.26 -1.95
C SER A 146 -10.04 13.61 -1.54
N GLU A 147 -9.05 13.79 -2.39
CA GLU A 147 -7.65 13.44 -2.20
C GLU A 147 -6.78 14.60 -2.69
N ILE A 148 -5.86 15.08 -1.85
CA ILE A 148 -4.93 16.16 -2.19
C ILE A 148 -3.52 15.65 -1.97
N THR A 149 -2.71 15.65 -3.02
CA THR A 149 -1.28 15.34 -2.95
C THR A 149 -0.48 16.63 -2.95
N LYS A 150 0.47 16.72 -2.03
CA LYS A 150 1.40 17.84 -1.87
C LYS A 150 2.85 17.35 -2.00
N ASP A 151 3.70 18.22 -2.52
CA ASP A 151 5.14 18.02 -2.49
C ASP A 151 5.74 18.33 -1.10
N ALA A 152 7.06 18.19 -0.97
CA ALA A 152 7.79 18.47 0.26
C ALA A 152 7.69 19.93 0.74
N LYS A 153 7.40 20.87 -0.17
CA LYS A 153 7.26 22.31 0.13
C LYS A 153 5.81 22.66 0.48
N GLY A 154 4.89 21.70 0.40
CA GLY A 154 3.47 21.89 0.66
C GLY A 154 2.66 22.36 -0.54
N ASN A 155 3.25 22.44 -1.73
CA ASN A 155 2.53 22.81 -2.95
C ASN A 155 1.65 21.65 -3.38
N VAL A 156 0.40 21.94 -3.78
CA VAL A 156 -0.49 20.92 -4.34
C VAL A 156 0.03 20.48 -5.70
N THR A 157 0.34 19.19 -5.85
CA THR A 157 0.78 18.58 -7.11
C THR A 157 -0.37 17.85 -7.81
N ASN A 158 -1.35 17.39 -7.04
CA ASN A 158 -2.55 16.75 -7.56
C ASN A 158 -3.73 16.98 -6.61
N LYS A 159 -4.92 17.11 -7.17
CA LYS A 159 -6.17 17.07 -6.41
C LYS A 159 -7.19 16.25 -7.18
N ALA A 160 -7.91 15.39 -6.48
CA ALA A 160 -9.05 14.67 -7.01
C ALA A 160 -10.27 14.87 -6.11
N GLU A 161 -11.45 14.93 -6.73
CA GLU A 161 -12.75 14.93 -6.07
C GLU A 161 -13.61 13.78 -6.60
N PHE A 162 -14.45 13.22 -5.73
CA PHE A 162 -15.27 12.06 -6.03
C PHE A 162 -16.73 12.32 -5.67
N LYS A 163 -17.65 11.92 -6.55
CA LYS A 163 -19.08 11.88 -6.27
C LYS A 163 -19.62 10.47 -6.35
N TYR A 164 -20.78 10.28 -5.74
CA TYR A 164 -21.45 8.99 -5.63
C TYR A 164 -22.92 9.15 -6.04
N ASN A 165 -23.50 8.11 -6.64
CA ASN A 165 -24.93 8.04 -6.91
C ASN A 165 -25.72 7.70 -5.62
N ALA A 166 -27.04 7.63 -5.73
CA ALA A 166 -27.94 7.38 -4.60
C ALA A 166 -27.66 6.02 -3.92
N GLU A 167 -27.25 5.02 -4.71
CA GLU A 167 -26.90 3.68 -4.23
C GLU A 167 -25.49 3.64 -3.60
N GLY A 168 -24.71 4.71 -3.74
CA GLY A 168 -23.39 4.84 -3.14
C GLY A 168 -22.23 4.34 -3.98
N TYR A 169 -22.45 4.02 -5.26
CA TYR A 169 -21.40 3.75 -6.24
C TYR A 169 -20.78 5.06 -6.72
N LYS A 170 -19.48 5.04 -7.05
CA LYS A 170 -18.78 6.23 -7.53
C LYS A 170 -19.34 6.65 -8.89
N SER A 171 -19.95 7.83 -8.97
CA SER A 171 -20.55 8.35 -10.20
C SER A 171 -19.66 9.34 -10.94
N GLU A 172 -18.71 9.98 -10.24
CA GLU A 172 -17.81 10.97 -10.83
C GLU A 172 -16.43 10.92 -10.16
N ARG A 173 -15.38 11.16 -10.96
CA ARG A 173 -14.05 11.54 -10.51
C ARG A 173 -13.58 12.76 -11.31
N THR A 174 -13.23 13.83 -10.61
CA THR A 174 -12.67 15.05 -11.21
C THR A 174 -11.26 15.24 -10.72
N GLU A 175 -10.29 15.32 -11.63
CA GLU A 175 -8.89 15.62 -11.35
C GLU A 175 -8.56 17.06 -11.73
N TYR A 176 -7.75 17.71 -10.89
CA TYR A 176 -7.34 19.10 -11.06
C TYR A 176 -5.83 19.19 -11.21
N ASP A 177 -5.39 20.15 -12.02
CA ASP A 177 -3.98 20.54 -12.08
C ASP A 177 -3.56 21.31 -10.80
N PRO A 178 -2.25 21.55 -10.58
CA PRO A 178 -1.76 22.34 -9.45
C PRO A 178 -2.33 23.77 -9.34
N LYS A 179 -2.88 24.33 -10.42
CA LYS A 179 -3.51 25.65 -10.45
C LYS A 179 -5.01 25.60 -10.13
N GLY A 180 -5.54 24.41 -9.81
CA GLY A 180 -6.94 24.18 -9.50
C GLY A 180 -7.86 24.12 -10.72
N LYS A 181 -7.32 24.01 -11.94
CA LYS A 181 -8.13 23.82 -13.15
C LYS A 181 -8.43 22.34 -13.36
N ILE A 182 -9.64 22.02 -13.82
CA ILE A 182 -10.00 20.64 -14.16
C ILE A 182 -9.11 20.17 -15.30
N LYS A 183 -8.35 19.09 -15.03
CA LYS A 183 -7.52 18.40 -16.00
C LYS A 183 -8.30 17.26 -16.66
N GLU A 184 -9.07 16.53 -15.87
CA GLU A 184 -9.86 15.39 -16.35
C GLU A 184 -11.13 15.25 -15.51
N LYS A 185 -12.24 14.90 -16.16
CA LYS A 185 -13.47 14.50 -15.50
C LYS A 185 -13.93 13.18 -16.09
N ARG A 186 -14.13 12.17 -15.23
CA ARG A 186 -14.66 10.86 -15.57
C ARG A 186 -16.00 10.65 -14.90
N THR A 187 -17.00 10.23 -15.66
CA THR A 187 -18.33 9.86 -15.17
C THR A 187 -18.54 8.37 -15.34
N PHE A 188 -19.29 7.76 -14.41
CA PHE A 188 -19.56 6.33 -14.40
C PHE A 188 -21.07 6.10 -14.34
N GLU A 189 -21.56 5.28 -15.25
CA GLU A 189 -22.96 4.88 -15.33
C GLU A 189 -23.07 3.37 -15.12
N TYR A 190 -24.06 2.96 -14.33
CA TYR A 190 -24.26 1.58 -13.94
C TYR A 190 -25.61 1.10 -14.46
N LYS A 191 -25.60 -0.07 -15.10
CA LYS A 191 -26.82 -0.81 -15.47
C LYS A 191 -26.93 -2.01 -14.55
N TYR A 192 -28.05 -2.08 -13.83
CA TYR A 192 -28.35 -3.18 -12.92
C TYR A 192 -29.07 -4.29 -13.68
N ARG A 193 -28.96 -5.51 -13.17
CA ARG A 193 -29.67 -6.67 -13.70
C ARG A 193 -31.11 -6.71 -13.21
#